data_AF-A0A859CZ40-F1
#
_entry.id   AF-A0A859CZ40-F1
#
_cell.length_a   1.000
_cell.length_b   1.000
_cell.length_c   1.000
_cell.angle_alpha   90.00
_cell.angle_beta   90.00
_cell.angle_gamma   90.00
#
_symmetry.space_group_name_H-M   'P 1'
#
loop_
_entity.id
_entity.type
_entity.pdbx_description
1 polymer ?
#
loop_
_entity_poly.entity_id
_entity_poly.type
_entity_poly.pdbx_seq_one_letter_code
_entity_poly.pdbx_strand_id
1 'polypeptide(L)'
;MHQTQKGKQWFFGLKAHIGVDARTGLTHSLSTTAANVHDITETANLLHGEECFVSADSGYRGAQKREELKGVKADWLIAAIFRKEGQAK
;
A
#
# COMPACT_ATOMS: atom_id res chain seq x y z
N MET A 1 -4.01 -5.80 18.35
CA MET A 1 -4.65 -4.52 17.96
C MET A 1 -3.80 -3.39 18.56
N HIS A 2 -3.20 -2.54 17.73
CA HIS A 2 -2.29 -1.47 18.20
C HIS A 2 -2.89 -0.09 17.89
N GLN A 3 -2.77 0.81 18.87
CA GLN A 3 -3.18 2.20 18.77
C GLN A 3 -2.25 3.00 17.84
N THR A 4 -2.81 4.02 17.19
CA THR A 4 -2.05 5.01 16.42
C THR A 4 -2.17 6.36 17.10
N GLN A 5 -1.08 7.10 17.23
CA GLN A 5 -1.09 8.44 17.80
C GLN A 5 -1.05 9.48 16.69
N LYS A 6 -1.99 10.43 16.70
CA LYS A 6 -1.93 11.62 15.83
C LYS A 6 -2.03 12.86 16.72
N GLY A 7 -0.94 13.61 16.81
CA GLY A 7 -0.79 14.67 17.80
C GLY A 7 -0.72 14.08 19.23
N LYS A 8 -1.59 14.54 20.15
CA LYS A 8 -1.69 14.00 21.52
C LYS A 8 -2.86 13.02 21.72
N GLN A 9 -3.62 12.72 20.66
CA GLN A 9 -4.79 11.85 20.73
C GLN A 9 -4.43 10.44 20.24
N TRP A 10 -4.92 9.43 20.97
CA TRP A 10 -4.82 8.03 20.58
C TRP A 10 -6.07 7.61 19.81
N PHE A 11 -5.85 6.90 18.72
CA PHE A 11 -6.90 6.36 17.85
C PHE A 11 -6.72 4.85 17.73
N PHE A 12 -7.84 4.14 17.74
CA PHE A 12 -7.88 2.76 17.29
C PHE A 12 -8.52 2.74 15.91
N GLY A 13 -7.89 2.04 14.99
CA GLY A 13 -8.37 1.95 13.62
C GLY A 13 -7.90 0.66 12.98
N LEU A 14 -8.63 0.27 11.95
CA LEU A 14 -8.32 -0.83 11.07
C LEU A 14 -8.27 -0.29 9.64
N LYS A 15 -7.36 -0.84 8.85
CA LYS A 15 -7.28 -0.60 7.40
C LYS A 15 -7.59 -1.89 6.67
N ALA A 16 -8.29 -1.76 5.55
CA ALA A 16 -8.46 -2.82 4.56
C ALA A 16 -7.62 -2.49 3.33
N HIS A 17 -6.82 -3.45 2.90
CA HIS A 17 -5.99 -3.40 1.71
C HIS A 17 -6.62 -4.37 0.71
N ILE A 18 -6.89 -3.92 -0.53
CA ILE A 18 -7.67 -4.68 -1.51
C ILE A 18 -6.89 -4.74 -2.82
N GLY A 19 -6.65 -5.94 -3.34
CA GLY A 19 -6.14 -6.15 -4.68
C GLY A 19 -7.29 -6.35 -5.66
N VAL A 20 -7.26 -5.61 -6.76
CA VAL A 20 -8.29 -5.59 -7.78
C VAL A 20 -7.65 -5.76 -9.15
N ASP A 21 -8.20 -6.66 -9.96
CA ASP A 21 -7.78 -6.83 -11.35
C ASP A 21 -8.12 -5.56 -12.14
N ALA A 22 -7.09 -4.91 -12.68
CA ALA A 22 -7.23 -3.59 -13.31
C ALA A 22 -8.11 -3.58 -14.57
N ARG A 23 -8.33 -4.74 -15.21
CA ARG A 23 -9.10 -4.85 -16.46
C ARG A 23 -10.58 -5.14 -16.20
N THR A 24 -10.87 -6.00 -15.24
CA THR A 24 -12.21 -6.53 -14.95
C THR A 24 -12.84 -5.87 -13.74
N GLY A 25 -12.05 -5.27 -12.85
CA GLY A 25 -12.51 -4.72 -11.58
C GLY A 25 -12.82 -5.80 -10.53
N LEU A 26 -12.46 -7.06 -10.76
CA LEU A 26 -12.69 -8.14 -9.80
C LEU A 26 -11.70 -8.06 -8.65
N THR A 27 -12.22 -8.03 -7.43
CA THR A 27 -11.42 -8.18 -6.22
C THR A 27 -10.89 -9.60 -6.13
N HIS A 28 -9.57 -9.74 -6.00
CA HIS A 28 -8.92 -11.05 -5.86
C HIS A 28 -8.21 -11.23 -4.50
N SER A 29 -7.94 -10.15 -3.77
CA SER A 29 -7.30 -10.22 -2.46
C SER A 29 -7.83 -9.16 -1.49
N LEU A 30 -7.82 -9.51 -0.21
CA LEU A 30 -8.16 -8.63 0.91
C LEU A 30 -7.22 -8.96 2.06
N SER A 31 -6.51 -7.95 2.56
CA SER A 31 -5.77 -8.01 3.82
C SER A 31 -6.26 -6.91 4.75
N THR A 32 -6.27 -7.18 6.05
CA THR A 32 -6.66 -6.18 7.05
C THR A 32 -5.58 -6.04 8.11
N THR A 33 -5.24 -4.79 8.44
CA THR A 33 -4.20 -4.49 9.43
C THR A 33 -4.69 -3.45 10.43
N ALA A 34 -3.99 -3.35 11.56
CA ALA A 34 -4.18 -2.20 12.45
C ALA A 34 -3.73 -0.91 11.73
N ALA A 35 -4.38 0.21 12.01
CA ALA A 35 -4.15 1.47 11.28
C ALA A 35 -2.71 2.02 11.37
N ASN A 36 -1.91 1.55 12.33
CA ASN A 36 -0.51 1.92 12.48
C ASN A 36 0.43 1.19 11.50
N VAL A 37 -0.03 0.12 10.84
CA VAL A 37 0.76 -0.63 9.87
C VAL A 37 0.90 0.20 8.58
N HIS A 38 2.11 0.20 8.03
CA HIS A 38 2.42 0.90 6.78
C HIS A 38 1.90 0.12 5.59
N ASP A 39 1.20 0.80 4.67
CA ASP A 39 0.49 0.15 3.58
C ASP A 39 1.43 -0.68 2.67
N ILE A 40 2.68 -0.21 2.50
CA ILE A 40 3.75 -0.90 1.76
C ILE A 40 4.04 -2.34 2.24
N THR A 41 3.80 -2.68 3.52
CA THR A 41 4.07 -4.03 4.05
C THR A 41 3.05 -5.05 3.56
N GLU A 42 1.87 -4.60 3.16
CA GLU A 42 0.79 -5.48 2.72
C GLU A 42 0.85 -5.76 1.22
N THR A 43 1.72 -5.07 0.47
CA THR A 43 1.77 -5.18 -0.99
C THR A 43 1.89 -6.63 -1.47
N ALA A 44 2.75 -7.44 -0.86
CA ALA A 44 2.94 -8.83 -1.26
C ALA A 44 1.71 -9.71 -0.99
N ASN A 45 0.90 -9.38 0.03
CA ASN A 45 -0.35 -10.08 0.32
C ASN A 45 -1.47 -9.71 -0.66
N LEU A 46 -1.33 -8.58 -1.37
CA LEU A 46 -2.32 -8.13 -2.34
C LEU A 46 -2.11 -8.72 -3.73
N LEU A 47 -0.86 -9.06 -4.08
CA LEU A 47 -0.55 -9.64 -5.38
C LEU A 47 -0.83 -11.15 -5.40
N HIS A 48 -1.32 -11.65 -6.54
CA HIS A 48 -1.57 -13.06 -6.80
C HIS A 48 -0.48 -13.73 -7.66
N GLY A 49 0.54 -12.96 -8.10
CA GLY A 49 1.78 -13.47 -8.68
C GLY A 49 1.82 -13.49 -10.21
N GLU A 50 0.75 -13.09 -10.88
CA GLU A 50 0.66 -13.03 -12.35
C GLU A 50 0.60 -11.59 -12.88
N GLU A 51 0.77 -10.60 -12.01
CA GLU A 51 0.66 -9.20 -12.38
C GLU A 51 1.77 -8.79 -13.34
N CYS A 52 1.39 -8.28 -14.51
CA CYS A 52 2.30 -7.57 -15.41
C CYS A 52 2.30 -6.06 -15.15
N PHE A 53 1.31 -5.54 -14.41
CA PHE A 53 1.15 -4.13 -14.10
C PHE A 53 0.56 -3.97 -12.69
N VAL A 54 1.12 -3.07 -11.90
CA VAL A 54 0.66 -2.74 -10.55
C VAL A 54 0.48 -1.23 -10.44
N SER A 55 -0.75 -0.80 -10.19
CA SER A 55 -1.08 0.60 -9.88
C SER A 55 -1.47 0.74 -8.42
N ALA A 56 -0.86 1.70 -7.71
CA ALA A 56 -1.13 1.93 -6.30
C ALA A 56 -1.02 3.41 -5.92
N ASP A 57 -1.57 3.77 -4.76
CA ASP A 57 -1.46 5.12 -4.22
C ASP A 57 -0.07 5.39 -3.60
N SER A 58 0.12 6.62 -3.14
CA SER A 58 1.41 7.08 -2.62
C SER A 58 1.86 6.41 -1.30
N GLY A 59 0.96 5.75 -0.56
CA GLY A 59 1.27 4.96 0.64
C GLY A 59 2.07 3.69 0.32
N TYR A 60 2.00 3.20 -0.91
CA TYR A 60 2.76 2.06 -1.42
C TYR A 60 4.12 2.44 -2.01
N ARG A 61 4.53 3.70 -1.92
CA ARG A 61 5.77 4.19 -2.52
C ARG A 61 6.99 3.40 -2.04
N GLY A 62 7.70 2.79 -2.99
CA GLY A 62 8.89 1.98 -2.74
C GLY A 62 8.60 0.48 -2.58
N ALA A 63 7.35 0.03 -2.74
CA ALA A 63 6.99 -1.38 -2.62
C ALA A 63 7.84 -2.28 -3.53
N GLN A 64 8.09 -1.84 -4.76
CA GLN A 64 8.91 -2.56 -5.74
C GLN A 64 10.37 -2.81 -5.30
N LYS A 65 10.85 -2.11 -4.26
CA LYS A 65 12.21 -2.27 -3.72
C LYS A 65 12.26 -3.26 -2.56
N ARG A 66 11.12 -3.70 -2.06
CA ARG A 66 11.03 -4.65 -0.94
C ARG A 66 11.51 -6.03 -1.37
N GLU A 67 12.11 -6.76 -0.44
CA GLU A 67 12.77 -8.03 -0.73
C GLU A 67 11.79 -9.09 -1.23
N GLU A 68 10.62 -9.15 -0.61
CA GLU A 68 9.52 -10.03 -0.98
C GLU A 68 8.94 -9.76 -2.38
N LEU A 69 9.22 -8.57 -2.95
CA LEU A 69 8.71 -8.15 -4.26
C LEU A 69 9.77 -8.10 -5.35
N LYS A 70 11.05 -8.39 -5.04
CA LYS A 70 12.14 -8.38 -6.03
C LYS A 70 11.90 -9.34 -7.20
N GLY A 71 11.15 -10.42 -6.98
CA GLY A 71 10.80 -11.40 -8.01
C GLY A 71 9.64 -10.99 -8.91
N VAL A 72 8.88 -9.97 -8.55
CA VAL A 72 7.69 -9.52 -9.27
C VAL A 72 8.11 -8.68 -10.48
N LYS A 73 7.96 -9.25 -11.67
CA LYS A 73 8.25 -8.59 -12.95
C LYS A 73 6.99 -7.90 -13.47
N ALA A 74 6.67 -6.75 -12.87
CA ALA A 74 5.55 -5.91 -13.26
C ALA A 74 5.99 -4.47 -13.54
N ASP A 75 5.22 -3.76 -14.35
CA ASP A 75 5.31 -2.31 -14.47
C ASP A 75 4.62 -1.63 -13.28
N TRP A 76 5.35 -0.81 -12.54
CA TRP A 76 4.85 -0.18 -11.30
C TRP A 76 4.45 1.28 -11.54
N LEU A 77 3.16 1.59 -11.38
CA LEU A 77 2.62 2.94 -11.39
C LEU A 77 2.19 3.33 -9.97
N ILE A 78 3.05 4.03 -9.25
CA ILE A 78 2.75 4.47 -7.88
C ILE A 78 2.57 5.99 -7.85
N ALA A 79 1.44 6.45 -7.34
CA ALA A 79 1.13 7.87 -7.26
C ALA A 79 2.20 8.65 -6.48
N ALA A 80 2.60 9.81 -7.02
CA ALA A 80 3.50 10.72 -6.32
C ALA A 80 2.77 11.49 -5.22
N ILE A 81 3.48 11.82 -4.13
CA ILE A 81 2.96 12.75 -3.12
C ILE A 81 3.16 14.16 -3.67
N PHE A 82 2.06 14.88 -3.93
CA PHE A 82 2.13 16.32 -4.15
C PHE A 82 2.57 17.01 -2.86
N ARG A 83 3.81 17.52 -2.84
CA ARG A 83 4.25 18.44 -1.78
C ARG A 83 4.15 19.86 -2.32
N LYS A 84 3.43 20.74 -1.61
CA LYS A 84 3.58 22.18 -1.79
C LYS A 84 5.00 22.55 -1.34
N GLU A 85 5.68 23.41 -2.10
CA GLU A 85 6.95 24.00 -1.67
C GLU A 85 6.78 24.59 -0.26
N GLY A 86 7.66 24.20 0.67
CA GLY A 86 7.76 24.83 2.00
C GLY A 86 7.41 23.97 3.23
N GLN A 87 6.96 22.72 3.09
CA GLN A 87 6.82 21.83 4.26
C GLN A 87 8.02 20.89 4.39
N ALA A 88 8.99 21.32 5.21
CA ALA A 88 10.11 20.50 5.65
C ALA A 88 9.65 19.41 6.65
N LYS A 89 10.48 18.36 6.76
CA LYS A 89 10.25 17.04 7.39
C LYS A 89 9.53 17.05 8.73
#